data_AF-A0AB39VDI8-F1
#
_entry.id   AF-A0AB39VDI8-F1
#
_cell.length_a   1.000
_cell.length_b   1.000
_cell.length_c   1.000
_cell.angle_alpha   90.00
_cell.angle_beta   90.00
_cell.angle_gamma   90.00
#
_symmetry.space_group_name_H-M   'P 1'
#
loop_
_entity.id
_entity.type
_entity.pdbx_description
1 polymer ?
#
loop_
_entity_poly.entity_id
_entity_poly.type
_entity_poly.pdbx_seq_one_letter_code
_entity_poly.pdbx_strand_id
1 'polypeptide(L)'
;MLEIMEDEEERWIEIVDDKLLGFLYNISDDVLKFVWKEKGIEILGKYFDENQSNYLDEFAEGFFENIEDVGFDEIIYEVIGETKKEWLTEKFLSQNKYRNFIHISLFTCPDEIRNLDDEILWKSSELDLEDRELVENIRKKMEENFKIGKKYVSYKNELEKLEKSEINNEIIEAKKQKIIKFLEKNRKIGMEYLRYLKFS
;
A
#
# COMPACT_ATOMS: atom_id res chain seq x y z
N MET A 1 18.47 -5.75 5.24
CA MET A 1 19.47 -4.66 5.45
C MET A 1 19.07 -3.47 4.57
N LEU A 2 19.00 -2.27 5.15
CA LEU A 2 18.64 -1.04 4.44
C LEU A 2 19.90 -0.28 3.98
N GLU A 3 19.93 0.14 2.72
CA GLU A 3 20.93 1.07 2.21
C GLU A 3 20.29 2.39 1.83
N ILE A 4 20.94 3.50 2.22
CA ILE A 4 20.53 4.83 1.79
C ILE A 4 21.31 5.16 0.54
N MET A 5 20.60 5.40 -0.55
CA MET A 5 21.15 5.82 -1.82
C MET A 5 20.88 7.31 -2.03
N GLU A 6 21.87 8.02 -2.56
CA GLU A 6 21.81 9.46 -2.83
C GLU A 6 22.46 9.75 -4.20
N ASP A 7 21.76 10.48 -5.07
CA ASP A 7 22.31 11.09 -6.30
C ASP A 7 22.08 12.63 -6.26
N GLU A 8 22.53 13.38 -7.27
CA GLU A 8 22.61 14.85 -7.26
C GLU A 8 21.28 15.56 -6.88
N GLU A 9 20.12 14.92 -7.07
CA GLU A 9 18.79 15.50 -6.77
C GLU A 9 17.88 14.63 -5.88
N GLU A 10 18.22 13.36 -5.61
CA GLU A 10 17.28 12.39 -5.00
C GLU A 10 17.95 11.51 -3.95
N ARG A 11 17.17 11.16 -2.92
CA ARG A 11 17.56 10.26 -1.84
C ARG A 11 16.46 9.22 -1.63
N TRP A 12 16.82 7.94 -1.72
CA TRP A 12 15.89 6.83 -1.51
C TRP A 12 16.52 5.77 -0.60
N ILE A 13 15.66 4.87 -0.11
CA ILE A 13 16.06 3.72 0.71
C ILE A 13 15.90 2.47 -0.16
N GLU A 14 16.96 1.69 -0.30
CA GLU A 14 16.93 0.41 -0.99
C GLU A 14 16.96 -0.73 0.02
N ILE A 15 16.08 -1.72 -0.15
CA ILE A 15 16.08 -2.92 0.67
C ILE A 15 16.92 -4.00 -0.03
N VAL A 16 18.20 -4.05 0.31
CA VAL A 16 19.21 -4.84 -0.43
C VAL A 16 19.32 -6.31 -0.01
N ASP A 17 18.84 -6.65 1.18
CA ASP A 17 18.87 -8.02 1.72
C ASP A 17 17.49 -8.40 2.26
N ASP A 18 16.56 -8.57 1.32
CA ASP A 18 15.21 -9.01 1.62
C ASP A 18 15.19 -10.53 1.88
N LYS A 19 15.18 -10.89 3.16
CA LYS A 19 15.12 -12.29 3.61
C LYS A 19 13.91 -13.05 3.08
N LEU A 20 12.76 -12.39 2.92
CA LEU A 20 11.56 -13.02 2.39
C LEU A 20 11.79 -13.41 0.93
N LEU A 21 12.32 -12.50 0.11
CA LEU A 21 12.60 -12.80 -1.29
C LEU A 21 13.70 -13.84 -1.44
N GLY A 22 14.79 -13.71 -0.66
CA GLY A 22 15.84 -14.72 -0.61
C GLY A 22 15.30 -16.10 -0.27
N PHE A 23 14.33 -16.20 0.66
CA PHE A 23 13.62 -17.44 0.95
C PHE A 23 12.79 -17.92 -0.26
N LEU A 24 11.94 -17.05 -0.83
CA LEU A 24 11.03 -17.41 -1.93
C LEU A 24 11.78 -17.85 -3.20
N TYR A 25 12.90 -17.20 -3.54
CA TYR A 25 13.74 -17.60 -4.68
C TYR A 25 14.32 -19.01 -4.53
N ASN A 26 14.50 -19.50 -3.30
CA ASN A 26 15.00 -20.85 -3.06
C ASN A 26 13.90 -21.93 -3.14
N ILE A 27 12.63 -21.55 -3.13
CA ILE A 27 11.47 -22.47 -3.10
C ILE A 27 10.41 -22.16 -4.17
N SER A 28 10.77 -21.36 -5.19
CA SER A 28 9.82 -20.78 -6.14
C SER A 28 9.01 -21.85 -6.89
N ASP A 29 9.58 -23.02 -7.18
CA ASP A 29 8.89 -24.04 -7.97
C ASP A 29 7.73 -24.76 -7.23
N ASP A 30 7.59 -24.54 -5.93
CA ASP A 30 6.57 -25.20 -5.11
C ASP A 30 5.23 -24.46 -5.13
N VAL A 31 4.15 -25.21 -4.89
CA VAL A 31 2.84 -24.63 -4.55
C VAL A 31 2.86 -24.28 -3.07
N LEU A 32 2.68 -23.01 -2.77
CA LEU A 32 2.75 -22.47 -1.42
C LEU A 32 1.38 -21.99 -0.95
N LYS A 33 1.16 -22.12 0.35
CA LYS A 33 0.00 -21.54 1.04
C LYS A 33 0.43 -20.27 1.77
N PHE A 34 -0.15 -19.15 1.40
CA PHE A 34 0.09 -17.84 2.01
C PHE A 34 -1.04 -17.52 2.99
N VAL A 35 -0.67 -17.12 4.21
CA VAL A 35 -1.62 -16.91 5.32
C VAL A 35 -1.51 -15.48 5.85
N TRP A 36 -2.63 -14.75 5.86
CA TRP A 36 -2.80 -13.47 6.55
C TRP A 36 -3.81 -13.65 7.69
N LYS A 37 -3.30 -13.82 8.90
CA LYS A 37 -4.06 -14.19 10.10
C LYS A 37 -5.03 -13.11 10.54
N GLU A 38 -4.58 -11.85 10.56
CA GLU A 38 -5.47 -10.73 10.95
C GLU A 38 -6.67 -10.59 10.02
N LYS A 39 -6.50 -10.98 8.76
CA LYS A 39 -7.54 -10.92 7.73
C LYS A 39 -8.35 -12.21 7.63
N GLY A 40 -7.89 -13.31 8.24
CA GLY A 40 -8.48 -14.65 8.08
C GLY A 40 -8.44 -15.14 6.63
N ILE A 41 -7.37 -14.81 5.90
CA ILE A 41 -7.20 -15.13 4.48
C ILE A 41 -6.08 -16.16 4.33
N GLU A 42 -6.37 -17.23 3.59
CA GLU A 42 -5.41 -18.26 3.21
C GLU A 42 -5.56 -18.56 1.72
N ILE A 43 -4.46 -18.53 0.97
CA ILE A 43 -4.49 -18.66 -0.49
C ILE A 43 -3.35 -19.57 -0.94
N LEU A 44 -3.66 -20.53 -1.80
CA LEU A 44 -2.66 -21.32 -2.50
C LEU A 44 -2.18 -20.55 -3.73
N GLY A 45 -0.88 -20.45 -3.91
CA GLY A 45 -0.26 -19.85 -5.08
C GLY A 45 0.81 -20.76 -5.66
N LYS A 46 0.96 -20.71 -6.97
CA LYS A 46 2.12 -21.27 -7.69
C LYS A 46 2.92 -20.12 -8.27
N TYR A 47 4.24 -20.19 -8.18
CA TYR A 47 5.09 -19.16 -8.74
C TYR A 47 4.73 -18.88 -10.20
N PHE A 48 4.63 -17.60 -10.49
CA PHE A 48 4.41 -17.07 -11.80
C PHE A 48 5.70 -16.34 -12.18
N ASP A 49 6.27 -16.69 -13.34
CA ASP A 49 7.61 -16.25 -13.76
C ASP A 49 7.60 -14.78 -14.23
N GLU A 50 7.24 -13.89 -13.31
CA GLU A 50 7.28 -12.45 -13.42
C GLU A 50 7.71 -11.90 -12.05
N ASN A 51 8.97 -11.45 -11.99
CA ASN A 51 9.47 -10.65 -10.88
C ASN A 51 9.51 -9.19 -11.32
N GLN A 52 9.15 -8.30 -10.41
CA GLN A 52 9.11 -6.86 -10.67
C GLN A 52 9.86 -6.13 -9.55
N SER A 53 10.88 -5.38 -9.94
CA SER A 53 11.46 -4.36 -9.08
C SER A 53 10.56 -3.14 -9.13
N ASN A 54 10.33 -2.54 -7.96
CA ASN A 54 9.28 -1.56 -7.74
C ASN A 54 9.79 -0.46 -6.82
N TYR A 55 9.40 0.78 -7.11
CA TYR A 55 9.65 1.93 -6.24
C TYR A 55 8.33 2.49 -5.73
N LEU A 56 8.31 3.05 -4.52
CA LEU A 56 7.04 3.56 -3.96
C LEU A 56 6.40 4.64 -4.83
N ASP A 57 7.18 5.45 -5.54
CA ASP A 57 6.70 6.43 -6.54
C ASP A 57 5.92 5.81 -7.70
N GLU A 58 6.11 4.53 -7.99
CA GLU A 58 5.32 3.75 -8.95
C GLU A 58 3.97 3.26 -8.38
N PHE A 59 3.79 3.33 -7.06
CA PHE A 59 2.57 2.88 -6.35
C PHE A 59 1.77 4.05 -5.76
N ALA A 60 0.63 3.72 -5.14
CA ALA A 60 -0.21 4.68 -4.43
C ALA A 60 0.59 5.47 -3.37
N GLU A 61 1.60 4.81 -2.80
CA GLU A 61 2.45 5.27 -1.72
C GLU A 61 3.28 6.50 -2.07
N GLY A 62 3.89 6.55 -3.25
CA GLY A 62 4.78 7.65 -3.63
C GLY A 62 4.07 8.84 -4.28
N PHE A 63 2.73 8.87 -4.26
CA PHE A 63 2.00 10.12 -4.53
C PHE A 63 2.20 11.19 -3.44
N PHE A 64 2.72 10.80 -2.27
CA PHE A 64 2.85 11.67 -1.11
C PHE A 64 4.30 11.98 -0.80
N GLU A 65 4.73 13.23 -0.99
CA GLU A 65 6.13 13.64 -0.82
C GLU A 65 6.65 13.57 0.64
N ASN A 66 5.76 13.36 1.62
CA ASN A 66 6.16 13.18 3.03
C ASN A 66 6.46 11.72 3.41
N ILE A 67 6.41 10.82 2.44
CA ILE A 67 6.74 9.41 2.57
C ILE A 67 8.08 9.20 1.90
N GLU A 68 8.95 8.47 2.60
CA GLU A 68 10.26 8.09 2.07
C GLU A 68 10.08 7.28 0.79
N ASP A 69 10.91 7.57 -0.21
CA ASP A 69 10.99 6.73 -1.39
C ASP A 69 11.77 5.44 -1.04
N VAL A 70 11.17 4.30 -1.39
CA VAL A 70 11.70 2.97 -1.03
C VAL A 70 11.64 2.06 -2.25
N GLY A 71 12.80 1.55 -2.66
CA GLY A 71 12.93 0.47 -3.62
C GLY A 71 12.73 -0.88 -2.95
N PHE A 72 11.90 -1.72 -3.56
CA PHE A 72 11.66 -3.09 -3.12
C PHE A 72 11.33 -4.01 -4.29
N ASP A 73 11.62 -5.28 -4.14
CA ASP A 73 11.27 -6.30 -5.12
C ASP A 73 9.95 -7.00 -4.74
N GLU A 74 9.26 -7.51 -5.76
CA GLU A 74 8.05 -8.30 -5.62
C GLU A 74 8.11 -9.59 -6.43
N ILE A 75 7.65 -10.69 -5.83
CA ILE A 75 7.42 -11.97 -6.50
C ILE A 75 5.93 -12.21 -6.65
N ILE A 76 5.53 -12.61 -7.86
CA ILE A 76 4.14 -12.86 -8.21
C ILE A 76 3.85 -14.38 -8.19
N TYR A 77 2.74 -14.76 -7.57
CA TYR A 77 2.20 -16.13 -7.61
C TYR A 77 0.83 -16.14 -8.28
N GLU A 78 0.59 -17.08 -9.19
CA GLU A 78 -0.75 -17.34 -9.71
C GLU A 78 -1.57 -18.10 -8.66
N VAL A 79 -2.77 -17.61 -8.34
CA VAL A 79 -3.67 -18.24 -7.37
C VAL A 79 -4.16 -19.59 -7.91
N ILE A 80 -4.01 -20.63 -7.08
CA ILE A 80 -4.59 -21.96 -7.33
C ILE A 80 -5.86 -22.11 -6.50
N GLY A 81 -7.01 -21.91 -7.16
CA GLY A 81 -8.33 -22.15 -6.56
C GLY A 81 -9.25 -20.93 -6.61
N GLU A 82 -10.34 -21.01 -5.86
CA GLU A 82 -11.32 -19.93 -5.81
C GLU A 82 -10.85 -18.80 -4.89
N THR A 83 -10.94 -17.57 -5.38
CA THR A 83 -10.73 -16.36 -4.59
C THR A 83 -12.09 -15.75 -4.26
N LYS A 84 -12.30 -15.38 -2.99
CA LYS A 84 -13.52 -14.68 -2.62
C LYS A 84 -13.49 -13.25 -3.13
N LYS A 85 -14.65 -12.72 -3.56
CA LYS A 85 -14.73 -11.36 -4.11
C LYS A 85 -14.32 -10.30 -3.09
N GLU A 86 -14.62 -10.50 -1.81
CA GLU A 86 -14.20 -9.60 -0.75
C GLU A 86 -12.67 -9.55 -0.57
N TRP A 87 -11.92 -10.55 -1.02
CA TRP A 87 -10.46 -10.55 -0.93
C TRP A 87 -9.82 -9.69 -2.03
N LEU A 88 -10.51 -9.47 -3.15
CA LEU A 88 -9.99 -8.66 -4.26
C LEU A 88 -9.85 -7.16 -3.93
N THR A 89 -10.23 -6.73 -2.73
CA THR A 89 -9.91 -5.39 -2.22
C THR A 89 -8.56 -5.32 -1.51
N GLU A 90 -7.89 -6.46 -1.32
CA GLU A 90 -6.59 -6.54 -0.66
C GLU A 90 -5.45 -6.20 -1.63
N LYS A 91 -4.46 -5.43 -1.17
CA LYS A 91 -3.34 -4.99 -2.02
C LYS A 91 -2.45 -6.13 -2.51
N PHE A 92 -2.41 -7.23 -1.77
CA PHE A 92 -1.62 -8.42 -2.13
C PHE A 92 -2.34 -9.31 -3.15
N LEU A 93 -3.51 -8.90 -3.66
CA LEU A 93 -4.25 -9.61 -4.69
C LEU A 93 -4.55 -8.72 -5.88
N SER A 94 -4.30 -9.25 -7.07
CA SER A 94 -4.75 -8.65 -8.32
C SER A 94 -5.49 -9.67 -9.18
N GLN A 95 -6.23 -9.18 -10.18
CA GLN A 95 -6.98 -10.02 -11.11
C GLN A 95 -6.85 -9.47 -12.53
N ASN A 96 -6.59 -10.36 -13.48
CA ASN A 96 -6.83 -10.11 -14.89
C ASN A 96 -8.07 -10.89 -15.36
N LYS A 97 -8.40 -10.80 -16.66
CA LYS A 97 -9.59 -11.45 -17.23
C LYS A 97 -9.65 -12.97 -17.00
N TYR A 98 -8.53 -13.62 -16.72
CA TYR A 98 -8.38 -15.07 -16.71
C TYR A 98 -7.86 -15.64 -15.39
N ARG A 99 -7.12 -14.85 -14.61
CA ARG A 99 -6.30 -15.31 -13.48
C ARG A 99 -6.29 -14.30 -12.36
N ASN A 100 -6.08 -14.80 -11.15
CA ASN A 100 -5.79 -13.98 -9.97
C ASN A 100 -4.34 -14.20 -9.58
N PHE A 101 -3.72 -13.15 -9.07
CA PHE A 101 -2.31 -13.17 -8.67
C PHE A 101 -2.17 -12.71 -7.24
N ILE A 102 -1.22 -13.31 -6.55
CA ILE A 102 -0.75 -12.93 -5.24
C ILE A 102 0.55 -12.17 -5.44
N HIS A 103 0.61 -11.01 -4.82
CA HIS A 103 1.70 -10.05 -4.87
C HIS A 103 2.45 -10.14 -3.55
N ILE A 104 3.66 -10.71 -3.55
CA ILE A 104 4.44 -10.94 -2.33
C ILE A 104 5.68 -10.04 -2.32
N SER A 105 5.68 -9.10 -1.37
CA SER A 105 6.78 -8.19 -1.06
C SER A 105 6.81 -7.92 0.45
N LEU A 106 7.74 -7.10 0.92
CA LEU A 106 7.75 -6.61 2.31
C LEU A 106 6.47 -5.83 2.68
N PHE A 107 5.86 -5.13 1.72
CA PHE A 107 4.64 -4.35 1.94
C PHE A 107 3.37 -5.20 1.93
N THR A 108 3.41 -6.40 1.37
CA THR A 108 2.29 -7.34 1.28
C THR A 108 2.55 -8.66 2.00
N CYS A 109 3.64 -8.74 2.77
CA CYS A 109 4.14 -9.95 3.39
C CYS A 109 3.05 -10.72 4.16
N PRO A 110 2.91 -12.04 3.93
CA PRO A 110 2.02 -12.90 4.70
C PRO A 110 2.58 -13.12 6.11
N ASP A 111 1.72 -13.49 7.06
CA ASP A 111 2.14 -13.87 8.40
C ASP A 111 2.91 -15.20 8.39
N GLU A 112 2.46 -16.14 7.56
CA GLU A 112 3.06 -17.45 7.38
C GLU A 112 3.03 -17.89 5.92
N ILE A 113 4.06 -18.61 5.54
CA ILE A 113 4.11 -19.36 4.28
C ILE A 113 4.25 -20.83 4.64
N ARG A 114 3.39 -21.66 4.06
CA ARG A 114 3.31 -23.09 4.35
C ARG A 114 3.39 -23.93 3.08
N ASN A 115 3.79 -25.19 3.23
CA ASN A 115 3.64 -26.19 2.18
C ASN A 115 2.21 -26.76 2.14
N LEU A 116 1.96 -27.70 1.23
CA LEU A 116 0.67 -28.37 1.08
C LEU A 116 0.28 -29.25 2.28
N ASP A 117 1.26 -29.71 3.06
CA ASP A 117 1.06 -30.48 4.30
C ASP A 117 0.80 -29.59 5.52
N ASP A 118 0.60 -28.27 5.31
CA ASP A 118 0.41 -27.25 6.35
C ASP A 118 1.62 -27.05 7.29
N GLU A 119 2.80 -27.51 6.90
CA GLU A 119 4.03 -27.20 7.62
C GLU A 119 4.46 -25.77 7.34
N ILE A 120 4.80 -25.03 8.39
CA ILE A 120 5.25 -23.64 8.28
C ILE A 120 6.69 -23.62 7.79
N LEU A 121 6.90 -23.06 6.61
CA LEU A 121 8.21 -22.89 5.98
C LEU A 121 8.83 -21.54 6.32
N TRP A 122 8.00 -20.51 6.50
CA TRP A 122 8.45 -19.14 6.80
C TRP A 122 7.45 -18.39 7.66
N LYS A 123 7.94 -17.46 8.47
CA LYS A 123 7.13 -16.52 9.27
C LYS A 123 7.58 -15.09 9.09
N SER A 124 6.64 -14.15 9.07
CA SER A 124 6.94 -12.71 9.02
C SER A 124 7.82 -12.22 10.19
N SER A 125 7.87 -12.96 11.31
CA SER A 125 8.76 -12.68 12.43
C SER A 125 10.25 -12.84 12.09
N GLU A 126 10.58 -13.51 10.98
CA GLU A 126 11.95 -13.70 10.49
C GLU A 126 12.49 -12.47 9.75
N LEU A 127 11.60 -11.53 9.38
CA LEU A 127 11.99 -10.24 8.82
C LEU A 127 12.80 -9.42 9.83
N ASP A 128 13.76 -8.67 9.30
CA ASP A 128 14.54 -7.73 10.09
C ASP A 128 13.63 -6.71 10.77
N LEU A 129 13.99 -6.33 12.00
CA LEU A 129 13.20 -5.37 12.78
C LEU A 129 13.14 -4.02 12.07
N GLU A 130 14.25 -3.60 11.46
CA GLU A 130 14.37 -2.33 10.72
C GLU A 130 13.42 -2.29 9.52
N ASP A 131 13.37 -3.35 8.71
CA ASP A 131 12.49 -3.45 7.55
C ASP A 131 11.01 -3.42 7.97
N ARG A 132 10.67 -4.14 9.05
CA ARG A 132 9.30 -4.13 9.61
C ARG A 132 8.91 -2.75 10.14
N GLU A 133 9.81 -2.06 10.85
CA GLU A 133 9.56 -0.73 11.36
C GLU A 133 9.41 0.29 10.22
N LEU A 134 10.22 0.19 9.17
CA LEU A 134 10.12 1.02 7.97
C LEU A 134 8.75 0.85 7.30
N VAL A 135 8.36 -0.39 6.99
CA VAL A 135 7.07 -0.71 6.35
C VAL A 135 5.91 -0.20 7.21
N GLU A 136 5.96 -0.41 8.53
CA GLU A 136 4.89 0.02 9.43
C GLU A 136 4.80 1.55 9.53
N ASN A 137 5.93 2.25 9.53
CA ASN A 137 5.95 3.71 9.53
C ASN A 137 5.35 4.29 8.24
N ILE A 138 5.68 3.71 7.09
CA ILE A 138 5.14 4.09 5.78
C ILE A 138 3.63 3.85 5.75
N ARG A 139 3.16 2.67 6.18
CA ARG A 139 1.72 2.34 6.26
C ARG A 139 0.96 3.35 7.14
N LYS A 140 1.50 3.72 8.30
CA LYS A 140 0.88 4.72 9.19
C LYS A 140 0.76 6.08 8.52
N LYS A 141 1.86 6.58 7.92
CA LYS A 141 1.85 7.86 7.19
C LYS A 141 0.85 7.84 6.04
N MET A 142 0.80 6.75 5.29
CA MET A 142 -0.17 6.55 4.22
C MET A 142 -1.60 6.66 4.73
N GLU A 143 -1.95 5.92 5.78
CA GLU A 143 -3.30 5.97 6.33
C GLU A 143 -3.70 7.37 6.79
N GLU A 144 -2.79 8.10 7.42
CA GLU A 144 -3.02 9.49 7.84
C GLU A 144 -3.24 10.40 6.64
N ASN A 145 -2.38 10.31 5.63
CA ASN A 145 -2.50 11.06 4.38
C ASN A 145 -3.82 10.76 3.66
N PHE A 146 -4.23 9.48 3.58
CA PHE A 146 -5.52 9.07 3.05
C PHE A 146 -6.70 9.66 3.83
N LYS A 147 -6.63 9.65 5.18
CA LYS A 147 -7.67 10.25 6.04
C LYS A 147 -7.78 11.76 5.78
N ILE A 148 -6.64 12.45 5.69
CA ILE A 148 -6.59 13.89 5.37
C ILE A 148 -7.12 14.16 3.97
N GLY A 149 -6.67 13.42 2.96
CA GLY A 149 -7.06 13.54 1.56
C GLY A 149 -8.56 13.31 1.35
N LYS A 150 -9.13 12.23 1.91
CA LYS A 150 -10.59 11.98 1.88
C LYS A 150 -11.37 13.14 2.47
N LYS A 151 -10.92 13.65 3.61
CA LYS A 151 -11.54 14.81 4.27
C LYS A 151 -11.41 16.08 3.45
N TYR A 152 -10.26 16.29 2.80
CA TYR A 152 -10.00 17.42 1.91
C TYR A 152 -10.99 17.45 0.74
N VAL A 153 -11.17 16.33 0.05
CA VAL A 153 -12.14 16.20 -1.06
C VAL A 153 -13.57 16.46 -0.58
N SER A 154 -13.94 15.88 0.55
CA SER A 154 -15.26 16.09 1.16
C SER A 154 -15.51 17.57 1.47
N TYR A 155 -14.55 18.24 2.10
CA TYR A 155 -14.64 19.65 2.47
C TYR A 155 -14.63 20.58 1.27
N LYS A 156 -13.88 20.27 0.22
CA LYS A 156 -13.93 21.00 -1.05
C LYS A 156 -15.34 20.96 -1.65
N ASN A 157 -15.93 19.76 -1.74
CA ASN A 157 -17.29 19.58 -2.24
C ASN A 157 -18.34 20.26 -1.36
N GLU A 158 -18.15 20.26 -0.05
CA GLU A 158 -19.03 20.96 0.89
C GLU A 158 -18.96 22.48 0.71
N LEU A 159 -17.74 23.04 0.59
CA LEU A 159 -17.54 24.47 0.38
C LEU A 159 -18.25 24.94 -0.90
N GLU A 160 -18.08 24.22 -2.01
CA GLU A 160 -18.74 24.52 -3.29
C GLU A 160 -20.29 24.53 -3.17
N LYS A 161 -20.87 23.67 -2.33
CA LYS A 161 -22.32 23.66 -2.06
C LYS A 161 -22.74 24.86 -1.22
N LEU A 162 -21.96 25.21 -0.20
CA LEU A 162 -22.23 26.36 0.66
C LEU A 162 -22.08 27.70 -0.08
N GLU A 163 -21.20 27.78 -1.07
CA GLU A 163 -21.04 28.97 -1.93
C GLU A 163 -22.22 29.16 -2.90
N LYS A 164 -22.85 28.05 -3.33
CA LYS A 164 -24.04 28.08 -4.19
C LYS A 164 -25.35 28.30 -3.42
N SER A 165 -25.32 28.23 -2.09
CA SER A 165 -26.49 28.43 -1.24
C SER A 165 -26.85 29.92 -1.17
N GLU A 166 -28.12 30.24 -1.43
CA GLU A 166 -28.67 31.60 -1.23
C GLU A 166 -28.87 31.93 0.26
N ILE A 167 -28.82 30.93 1.14
CA ILE A 167 -28.89 31.12 2.59
C ILE A 167 -27.53 31.63 3.09
N ASN A 168 -27.52 32.88 3.55
CA ASN A 168 -26.37 33.50 4.19
C ASN A 168 -26.69 33.83 5.65
N ASN A 169 -26.00 33.17 6.59
CA ASN A 169 -26.06 33.49 8.01
C ASN A 169 -24.70 33.24 8.69
N GLU A 170 -24.51 33.82 9.87
CA GLU A 170 -23.23 33.77 10.60
C GLU A 170 -22.75 32.33 10.88
N ILE A 171 -23.67 31.39 11.06
CA ILE A 171 -23.37 29.97 11.28
C ILE A 171 -22.73 29.35 10.03
N ILE A 172 -23.27 29.65 8.85
CA ILE A 172 -22.75 29.19 7.56
C ILE A 172 -21.38 29.80 7.31
N GLU A 173 -21.21 31.10 7.55
CA GLU A 173 -19.91 31.77 7.35
C GLU A 173 -18.84 31.24 8.30
N ALA A 174 -19.17 31.01 9.58
CA ALA A 174 -18.25 30.36 10.52
C ALA A 174 -17.87 28.93 10.09
N LYS A 175 -18.79 28.20 9.44
CA LYS A 175 -18.52 26.87 8.89
C LYS A 175 -17.59 26.93 7.68
N LYS A 176 -17.84 27.84 6.73
CA LYS A 176 -16.98 28.08 5.57
C LYS A 176 -15.55 28.42 6.00
N GLN A 177 -15.38 29.32 6.97
CA GLN A 177 -14.05 29.69 7.48
C GLN A 177 -13.30 28.48 8.07
N LYS A 178 -13.97 27.61 8.83
CA LYS A 178 -13.36 26.37 9.35
C LYS A 178 -12.93 25.42 8.24
N ILE A 179 -13.76 25.27 7.21
CA ILE A 179 -13.46 24.45 6.03
C ILE A 179 -12.24 25.02 5.29
N ILE A 180 -12.26 26.31 4.96
CA ILE A 180 -11.17 27.00 4.27
C ILE A 180 -9.85 26.81 5.02
N LYS A 181 -9.83 27.05 6.34
CA LYS A 181 -8.63 26.86 7.17
C LYS A 181 -8.10 25.42 7.12
N PHE A 182 -8.97 24.43 7.09
CA PHE A 182 -8.57 23.03 6.93
C PHE A 182 -7.97 22.78 5.54
N LEU A 183 -8.60 23.29 4.48
CA LEU A 183 -8.12 23.14 3.11
C LEU A 183 -6.77 23.83 2.92
N GLU A 184 -6.58 25.03 3.44
CA GLU A 184 -5.29 25.75 3.36
C GLU A 184 -4.18 24.98 4.08
N LYS A 185 -4.44 24.54 5.33
CA LYS A 185 -3.47 23.78 6.12
C LYS A 185 -3.04 22.48 5.43
N ASN A 186 -3.96 21.79 4.76
CA ASN A 186 -3.72 20.47 4.18
C ASN A 186 -3.65 20.50 2.65
N ARG A 187 -3.35 21.66 2.05
CA ARG A 187 -3.39 21.85 0.60
C ARG A 187 -2.48 20.87 -0.15
N LYS A 188 -1.26 20.65 0.35
CA LYS A 188 -0.28 19.75 -0.28
C LYS A 188 -0.81 18.30 -0.35
N ILE A 189 -1.03 17.68 0.81
CA ILE A 189 -1.59 16.32 0.94
C ILE A 189 -2.93 16.18 0.21
N GLY A 190 -3.80 17.20 0.27
CA GLY A 190 -5.07 17.19 -0.45
C GLY A 190 -4.93 17.16 -1.97
N MET A 191 -3.94 17.87 -2.51
CA MET A 191 -3.63 17.88 -3.94
C MET A 191 -2.96 16.59 -4.40
N GLU A 192 -2.03 16.05 -3.60
CA GLU A 192 -1.41 14.74 -3.81
C GLU A 192 -2.47 13.64 -3.85
N TYR A 193 -3.39 13.62 -2.88
CA TYR A 193 -4.52 12.68 -2.87
C TYR A 193 -5.47 12.84 -4.07
N LEU A 194 -5.71 14.08 -4.52
CA LEU A 194 -6.49 14.34 -5.73
C LEU A 194 -5.79 13.86 -7.00
N ARG A 195 -4.45 13.85 -7.04
CA ARG A 195 -3.67 13.24 -8.13
C ARG A 195 -3.83 11.73 -8.07
N TYR A 196 -3.60 11.12 -6.91
CA TYR A 196 -3.79 9.69 -6.68
C TYR A 196 -5.15 9.19 -7.21
N LEU A 197 -6.25 9.88 -6.85
CA LEU A 197 -7.61 9.52 -7.30
C LEU A 197 -7.84 9.56 -8.82
N LYS A 198 -6.95 10.18 -9.60
CA LYS A 198 -7.03 10.17 -11.07
C LYS A 198 -6.32 8.98 -11.70
N PHE A 199 -5.42 8.34 -10.96
CA PHE A 199 -4.63 7.18 -11.40
C PHE A 199 -5.20 5.86 -10.88
N SER A 200 -5.85 5.86 -9.71
CA SER A 200 -6.57 4.71 -9.12
C SER A 200 -7.96 4.51 -9.73
#